data_AF-A0A2I6QNP9-F1
#
_entry.id   AF-A0A2I6QNP9-F1
#
_cell.length_a   1.000
_cell.length_b   1.000
_cell.length_c   1.000
_cell.angle_alpha   90.00
_cell.angle_beta   90.00
_cell.angle_gamma   90.00
#
_symmetry.space_group_name_H-M   'P 1'
#
loop_
_entity.id
_entity.type
_entity.pdbx_description
1 polymer ?
#
loop_
_entity_poly.entity_id
_entity_poly.type
_entity_poly.pdbx_seq_one_letter_code
_entity_poly.pdbx_strand_id
1 'polypeptide(L)' 'MSENESAIGDGAAKGNETAPEANTEEITYHAVEKDGVVTAIWEMQGRKHLRTIDPRSRQGQDILRLYTTEHHDEAAS' A
#
# COMPACT_ATOMS: atom_id res chain seq x y z
N MET A 1 -28.76 51.87 9.25
CA MET A 1 -28.66 50.69 10.14
C MET A 1 -28.59 49.50 9.19
N SER A 2 -27.39 48.97 8.99
CA SER A 2 -27.13 47.94 7.99
C SER A 2 -27.74 46.62 8.43
N GLU A 3 -28.61 46.09 7.60
CA GLU A 3 -29.09 44.72 7.66
C GLU A 3 -27.90 43.78 7.39
N ASN A 4 -27.67 42.82 8.29
CA ASN A 4 -26.70 41.76 8.08
C ASN A 4 -27.46 40.43 8.03
N GLU A 5 -28.03 40.15 6.85
CA GLU A 5 -28.40 38.81 6.45
C GLU A 5 -27.33 38.31 5.47
N SER A 6 -26.54 37.34 5.90
CA SER A 6 -25.71 36.52 5.03
C SER A 6 -25.58 35.17 5.69
N ALA A 7 -26.53 34.31 5.34
CA ALA A 7 -26.43 32.88 5.46
C ALA A 7 -25.18 32.41 4.71
N ILE A 8 -24.19 31.93 5.45
CA ILE A 8 -23.11 31.10 4.92
C ILE A 8 -23.44 29.66 5.30
N GLY A 9 -24.07 28.98 4.34
CA GLY A 9 -24.16 27.54 4.31
C GLY A 9 -22.81 26.90 3.98
N ASP A 10 -22.69 25.68 4.47
CA ASP A 10 -21.98 24.53 3.91
C ASP A 10 -20.52 24.70 3.43
N GLY A 11 -19.61 23.96 4.06
CA GLY A 11 -18.24 23.90 3.58
C GLY A 11 -17.29 23.09 4.44
N ALA A 12 -17.43 21.77 4.34
CA ALA A 12 -16.34 20.81 4.53
C ALA A 12 -15.64 20.81 5.90
N ALA A 13 -16.34 20.27 6.91
CA ALA A 13 -15.65 19.34 7.80
C ALA A 13 -15.20 18.12 6.96
N LYS A 14 -14.04 18.21 6.31
CA LYS A 14 -13.24 17.03 5.96
C LYS A 14 -12.72 16.43 7.29
N GLY A 15 -13.65 15.94 8.10
CA GLY A 15 -13.36 14.90 9.07
C GLY A 15 -13.00 13.70 8.23
N ASN A 16 -11.70 13.41 8.21
CA ASN A 16 -11.08 12.20 7.69
C ASN A 16 -12.10 11.08 7.51
N GLU A 17 -12.43 10.82 6.24
CA GLU A 17 -12.98 9.55 5.79
C GLU A 17 -11.93 8.48 6.12
N THR A 18 -11.85 8.07 7.38
CA THR A 18 -11.21 6.82 7.78
C THR A 18 -12.32 5.81 7.89
N ALA A 19 -12.81 5.38 6.73
CA ALA A 19 -13.63 4.20 6.57
C ALA A 19 -12.98 3.33 5.49
N PRO A 20 -12.84 2.00 5.66
CA PRO A 20 -13.02 1.18 6.85
C PRO A 20 -11.70 0.55 7.32
N GLU A 21 -11.59 0.28 8.62
CA GLU A 21 -10.81 -0.87 9.12
C GLU A 21 -11.50 -2.14 8.59
N ALA A 22 -11.36 -2.41 7.30
CA ALA A 22 -11.68 -3.70 6.76
C ALA A 22 -10.63 -4.65 7.33
N ASN A 23 -11.09 -5.69 8.01
CA ASN A 23 -10.30 -6.84 8.37
C ASN A 23 -9.93 -7.62 7.08
N THR A 24 -9.25 -6.93 6.16
CA THR A 24 -8.73 -7.44 4.90
C THR A 24 -7.25 -7.58 5.17
N GLU A 25 -6.87 -8.76 5.67
CA GLU A 25 -5.46 -9.08 5.94
C GLU A 25 -4.58 -8.56 4.80
N GLU A 26 -3.64 -7.67 5.13
CA GLU A 26 -2.79 -6.99 4.15
C GLU A 26 -2.03 -8.01 3.31
N ILE A 27 -2.03 -7.81 1.99
CA ILE A 27 -1.21 -8.59 1.08
C ILE A 27 0.20 -8.01 1.08
N THR A 28 1.15 -8.76 1.60
CA THR A 28 2.57 -8.42 1.62
C THR A 28 3.33 -9.33 0.67
N TYR A 29 4.36 -8.83 0.00
CA TYR A 29 5.22 -9.65 -0.86
C TYR A 29 6.62 -9.80 -0.25
N HIS A 30 7.18 -11.01 -0.34
CA HIS A 30 8.53 -11.29 0.16
C HIS A 30 9.41 -11.89 -0.95
N ALA A 31 10.48 -11.19 -1.32
CA ALA A 31 11.43 -11.66 -2.32
C ALA A 31 12.46 -12.60 -1.69
N VAL A 32 12.56 -13.82 -2.21
CA VAL A 32 13.55 -14.81 -1.79
C VAL A 32 14.76 -14.70 -2.72
N GLU A 33 15.86 -14.22 -2.17
CA GLU A 33 17.12 -14.05 -2.90
C GLU A 33 18.09 -15.21 -2.65
N LYS A 34 18.81 -15.61 -3.70
CA LYS A 34 19.91 -16.57 -3.62
C LYS A 34 21.05 -16.07 -4.49
N ASP A 35 22.25 -16.02 -3.94
CA ASP A 35 23.45 -15.50 -4.64
C ASP A 35 23.24 -14.08 -5.21
N GLY A 36 22.44 -13.25 -4.52
CA GLY A 36 22.10 -11.87 -4.95
C GLY A 36 21.06 -11.80 -6.08
N VAL A 37 20.38 -12.89 -6.40
CA VAL A 37 19.34 -12.95 -7.44
C VAL A 37 18.01 -13.36 -6.80
N VAL A 38 16.94 -12.60 -7.05
CA VAL A 38 15.58 -13.01 -6.65
C VAL A 38 15.21 -14.30 -7.40
N THR A 39 14.93 -15.36 -6.64
CA THR A 39 14.59 -16.68 -7.17
C THR A 39 13.10 -16.97 -7.08
N ALA A 40 12.39 -16.34 -6.15
CA ALA A 40 10.96 -16.46 -5.95
C ALA A 40 10.41 -15.23 -5.24
N ILE A 41 9.13 -14.92 -5.44
CA ILE A 41 8.40 -13.90 -4.67
C ILE A 41 7.23 -14.61 -3.99
N TRP A 42 7.09 -14.45 -2.68
CA TRP A 42 5.96 -14.99 -1.93
C TRP A 42 4.91 -13.93 -1.72
N GLU A 43 3.69 -14.23 -2.15
CA GLU A 43 2.51 -13.46 -1.78
C GLU A 43 2.02 -13.98 -0.43
N MET A 44 2.03 -13.10 0.56
CA MET A 44 1.66 -13.38 1.93
C MET A 44 0.40 -12.59 2.26
N GLN A 45 -0.52 -13.20 3.00
CA GLN A 45 -1.66 -12.52 3.60
C GLN A 45 -1.47 -12.58 5.10
N GLY A 46 -1.10 -11.44 5.70
CA GLY A 46 -0.58 -11.41 7.07
C GLY A 46 0.60 -12.38 7.26
N ARG A 47 0.39 -13.48 7.99
CA ARG A 47 1.42 -14.52 8.26
C ARG A 47 1.33 -15.75 7.37
N LYS A 48 0.34 -15.82 6.48
CA LYS A 48 0.05 -17.01 5.67
C LYS A 48 0.61 -16.86 4.27
N HIS A 49 1.31 -17.89 3.77
CA HIS A 49 1.70 -17.96 2.37
C HIS A 49 0.49 -18.29 1.49
N LEU A 50 0.20 -17.41 0.53
CA LEU A 50 -0.84 -17.63 -0.47
C LEU A 50 -0.29 -18.37 -1.68
N ARG A 51 0.75 -17.82 -2.32
CA ARG A 51 1.35 -18.38 -3.52
C ARG A 51 2.77 -17.88 -3.76
N THR A 52 3.49 -18.62 -4.59
CA THR A 52 4.79 -18.20 -5.13
C THR A 52 4.61 -17.63 -6.53
N ILE A 53 5.11 -16.43 -6.74
CA ILE A 53 5.12 -15.71 -8.00
C ILE A 53 6.54 -15.80 -8.59
N ASP A 54 6.61 -16.13 -9.87
CA ASP A 54 7.89 -16.15 -10.59
C ASP A 54 8.40 -14.72 -10.80
N PRO A 55 9.66 -14.39 -10.42
CA PRO A 55 10.19 -13.03 -10.49
C PRO A 55 10.41 -12.54 -11.93
N ARG A 56 10.47 -13.44 -12.92
CA ARG A 56 10.62 -13.10 -14.34
C ARG A 56 9.29 -12.92 -15.04
N SER A 57 8.19 -13.35 -14.41
CA SER A 57 6.83 -13.08 -14.89
C SER A 57 6.53 -11.59 -14.88
N ARG A 58 5.58 -11.16 -15.71
CA ARG A 58 5.14 -9.75 -15.76
C ARG A 58 4.68 -9.24 -14.39
N GLN A 59 3.94 -10.07 -13.63
CA GLN A 59 3.49 -9.73 -12.29
C GLN A 59 4.68 -9.60 -11.33
N GLY A 60 5.60 -10.57 -11.35
CA GLY A 60 6.80 -10.52 -10.50
C GLY A 60 7.65 -9.29 -10.76
N GLN A 61 7.84 -8.92 -12.03
CA GLN A 61 8.56 -7.70 -12.41
C GLN A 61 7.88 -6.42 -11.91
N ASP A 62 6.55 -6.37 -11.95
CA ASP A 62 5.78 -5.22 -11.47
C ASP A 62 5.91 -5.07 -9.95
N ILE A 63 5.77 -6.18 -9.22
CA ILE A 63 5.99 -6.22 -7.76
C ILE A 63 7.41 -5.77 -7.43
N LEU A 64 8.43 -6.33 -8.09
CA LEU A 64 9.82 -5.95 -7.83
C LEU A 64 10.10 -4.48 -8.09
N ARG A 65 9.51 -3.90 -9.15
CA ARG A 65 9.64 -2.47 -9.46
C ARG A 65 9.05 -1.58 -8.36
N LEU A 66 7.88 -1.94 -7.85
CA LEU A 66 7.22 -1.20 -6.77
C LEU A 66 8.07 -1.27 -5.49
N TYR A 67 8.56 -2.46 -5.14
CA TYR A 67 9.39 -2.63 -3.94
C TYR A 67 10.75 -1.92 -4.06
N THR A 68 11.41 -1.93 -5.21
CA THR A 68 12.66 -1.16 -5.40
C THR A 68 12.44 0.35 -5.37
N THR A 69 11.24 0.83 -5.69
CA THR A 69 10.91 2.27 -5.70
C THR A 69 10.43 2.77 -4.34
N GLU A 70 9.71 1.95 -3.57
CA GLU A 70 9.04 2.37 -2.31
C GLU A 70 9.81 1.95 -1.04
N HIS A 71 10.59 0.86 -1.03
CA HIS A 71 11.27 0.37 0.20
C HIS A 71 12.55 1.13 0.57
N HIS A 72 12.98 2.13 -0.19
CA HIS A 72 14.20 2.88 0.12
C HIS A 72 14.02 3.92 1.24
N ASP A 73 12.79 4.14 1.71
CA ASP A 73 12.46 5.17 2.72
C ASP A 73 12.28 4.63 4.16
N GLU A 74 12.20 3.31 4.39
CA GLU A 74 11.88 2.74 5.71
C GLU A 74 13.05 1.97 6.39
N ALA A 75 14.26 2.06 5.85
CA ALA A 75 15.47 1.46 6.47
C ALA A 75 16.35 2.49 7.23
N ALA A 76 15.85 3.70 7.43
CA ALA A 76 16.52 4.75 8.20
C ALA A 76 15.60 5.25 9.33
N SER A 77 15.54 4.50 10.42
CA SER A 77 15.09 5.00 11.73
C SER A 77 15.85 4.30 12.84
#